data_AF-A0A7S2XKM2-F1
#
_entry.id   AF-A0A7S2XKM2-F1
#
_cell.length_a   1.000
_cell.length_b   1.000
_cell.length_c   1.000
_cell.angle_alpha   90.00
_cell.angle_beta   90.00
_cell.angle_gamma   90.00
#
_symmetry.space_group_name_H-M   'P 1'
#
loop_
_entity.id
_entity.type
_entity.pdbx_description
1 polymer ?
#
loop_
_entity_poly.entity_id
_entity_poly.type
_entity_poly.pdbx_seq_one_letter_code
_entity_poly.pdbx_strand_id
1 'polypeptide(L)'
;RSSIRKKACLCMLSMIRKAPENIEVESIAPRVVSMIADQDFGVALCAITLMIGLVSLDASPAYKEAVPNTIRLLYKLVSKNSSGSDFAGYYYFNTISPWLQIKCLRLLQYFPAPTGDTKKRLDESLVRILKQETNRVKKGSMSSSQKKNKTNADHGILFECMNLIIYYEQQNTSESKSSPYRVHLDAMTKLLGRFISW
;
A
#
# COMPACT_ATOMS: atom_id res chain seq x y z
N ARG A 1 1.24 -25.01 -1.40
CA ARG A 1 1.14 -24.21 -2.65
C ARG A 1 1.57 -22.75 -2.45
N SER A 2 1.03 -22.01 -1.47
CA SER A 2 1.41 -20.59 -1.23
C SER A 2 2.89 -20.35 -0.92
N SER A 3 3.56 -21.21 -0.15
CA SER A 3 4.99 -21.06 0.17
C SER A 3 5.88 -21.04 -1.08
N ILE A 4 5.57 -21.89 -2.07
CA ILE A 4 6.31 -21.94 -3.35
C ILE A 4 6.10 -20.63 -4.12
N ARG A 5 4.86 -20.14 -4.20
CA ARG A 5 4.56 -18.86 -4.88
C ARG A 5 5.30 -17.68 -4.26
N LYS A 6 5.32 -17.59 -2.92
CA LYS A 6 6.07 -16.55 -2.18
C LYS A 6 7.56 -16.57 -2.54
N LYS A 7 8.18 -17.76 -2.46
CA LYS A 7 9.60 -17.95 -2.80
C LYS A 7 9.88 -17.68 -4.27
N ALA A 8 9.01 -18.12 -5.18
CA ALA A 8 9.15 -17.90 -6.62
C ALA A 8 9.12 -16.40 -6.96
N CYS A 9 8.18 -15.63 -6.39
CA CYS A 9 8.14 -14.17 -6.59
C CYS A 9 9.44 -13.49 -6.13
N LEU A 10 9.96 -13.86 -4.96
CA LEU A 10 11.19 -13.26 -4.43
C LEU A 10 12.44 -13.72 -5.19
N CYS A 11 12.47 -14.98 -5.63
CA CYS A 11 13.52 -15.50 -6.51
C CYS A 11 13.54 -14.73 -7.83
N MET A 12 12.37 -14.57 -8.46
CA MET A 12 12.22 -13.81 -9.70
C MET A 12 12.68 -12.36 -9.53
N LEU A 13 12.30 -11.71 -8.43
CA LEU A 13 12.79 -10.36 -8.10
C LEU A 13 14.32 -10.34 -7.96
N SER A 14 14.93 -11.37 -7.38
CA SER A 14 16.39 -11.48 -7.32
C SER A 14 17.02 -11.68 -8.70
N MET A 15 16.35 -12.39 -9.62
CA MET A 15 16.83 -12.57 -11.00
C MET A 15 16.75 -11.26 -11.78
N ILE A 16 15.61 -10.57 -11.71
CA ILE A 16 15.37 -9.26 -12.34
C ILE A 16 16.43 -8.23 -11.93
N ARG A 17 16.84 -8.22 -10.65
CA ARG A 17 17.88 -7.30 -10.17
C ARG A 17 19.28 -7.63 -10.64
N LYS A 18 19.55 -8.90 -11.01
CA LYS A 18 20.87 -9.37 -11.44
C LYS A 18 21.05 -9.34 -12.95
N ALA A 19 20.01 -9.68 -13.70
CA ALA A 19 20.03 -9.83 -15.15
C ALA A 19 18.64 -9.48 -15.74
N PRO A 20 18.22 -8.20 -15.69
CA PRO A 20 16.90 -7.76 -16.16
C PRO A 20 16.66 -8.06 -17.64
N GLU A 21 17.71 -8.08 -18.46
CA GLU A 21 17.67 -8.37 -19.91
C GLU A 21 17.18 -9.77 -20.26
N ASN A 22 17.27 -10.72 -19.31
CA ASN A 22 16.83 -12.09 -19.51
C ASN A 22 15.37 -12.34 -19.14
N ILE A 23 14.63 -11.28 -18.77
CA ILE A 23 13.26 -11.39 -18.27
C ILE A 23 12.28 -10.80 -19.27
N GLU A 24 11.45 -11.67 -19.85
CA GLU A 24 10.35 -11.26 -20.72
C GLU A 24 9.15 -10.78 -19.88
N VAL A 25 9.10 -9.47 -19.62
CA VAL A 25 8.09 -8.78 -18.81
C VAL A 25 6.65 -9.12 -19.24
N GLU A 26 6.37 -9.08 -20.53
CA GLU A 26 5.01 -9.27 -21.08
C GLU A 26 4.45 -10.66 -20.74
N SER A 27 5.32 -11.67 -20.65
CA SER A 27 4.91 -13.04 -20.31
C SER A 27 4.54 -13.22 -18.82
N ILE A 28 5.15 -12.42 -17.93
CA ILE A 28 5.03 -12.58 -16.47
C ILE A 28 4.04 -11.60 -15.86
N ALA A 29 3.89 -10.40 -16.43
CA ALA A 29 3.12 -9.32 -15.86
C ALA A 29 1.66 -9.74 -15.54
N PRO A 30 0.90 -10.40 -16.43
CA PRO A 30 -0.48 -10.81 -16.13
C PRO A 30 -0.59 -11.75 -14.93
N ARG A 31 0.40 -12.65 -14.79
CA ARG A 31 0.46 -13.60 -13.66
C ARG A 31 0.71 -12.86 -12.36
N VAL A 32 1.68 -11.94 -12.33
CA VAL A 32 2.00 -11.16 -11.13
C VAL A 32 0.82 -10.25 -10.74
N VAL A 33 0.18 -9.60 -11.70
CA VAL A 33 -1.03 -8.79 -11.46
C VAL A 33 -2.14 -9.63 -10.81
N SER A 34 -2.42 -10.83 -11.34
CA SER A 34 -3.45 -11.70 -10.77
C SER A 34 -3.16 -12.09 -9.33
N MET A 35 -1.88 -12.24 -8.97
CA MET A 35 -1.43 -12.61 -7.63
C MET A 35 -1.54 -11.46 -6.61
N ILE A 36 -1.71 -10.20 -7.04
CA ILE A 36 -2.00 -9.08 -6.14
C ILE A 36 -3.35 -9.32 -5.44
N ALA A 37 -4.30 -9.96 -6.11
CA ALA A 37 -5.63 -10.26 -5.58
C ALA A 37 -5.72 -11.63 -4.88
N ASP A 38 -4.59 -12.27 -4.57
CA ASP A 38 -4.58 -13.58 -3.90
C ASP A 38 -5.20 -13.51 -2.49
N GLN A 39 -5.88 -14.59 -2.09
CA GLN A 39 -6.47 -14.71 -0.76
C GLN A 39 -5.40 -14.75 0.33
N ASP A 40 -4.22 -15.33 0.04
CA ASP A 40 -3.09 -15.34 0.95
C ASP A 40 -2.33 -14.01 0.87
N PHE A 41 -2.47 -13.16 1.90
CA PHE A 41 -1.80 -11.86 1.95
C PHE A 41 -0.26 -11.93 1.90
N GLY A 42 0.34 -13.05 2.28
CA GLY A 42 1.77 -13.24 2.08
C GLY A 42 2.13 -13.43 0.60
N VAL A 43 1.24 -14.04 -0.19
CA VAL A 43 1.42 -14.12 -1.66
C VAL A 43 1.22 -12.75 -2.28
N ALA A 44 0.17 -12.02 -1.89
CA ALA A 44 -0.06 -10.65 -2.35
C ALA A 44 1.13 -9.72 -2.01
N LEU A 45 1.71 -9.84 -0.82
CA LEU A 45 2.90 -9.09 -0.41
C LEU A 45 4.10 -9.37 -1.31
N CYS A 46 4.39 -10.64 -1.59
CA CYS A 46 5.47 -11.02 -2.49
C CYS A 46 5.20 -10.57 -3.93
N ALA A 47 3.94 -10.65 -4.40
CA ALA A 47 3.53 -10.21 -5.73
C ALA A 47 3.68 -8.68 -5.89
N ILE A 48 3.22 -7.89 -4.92
CA ILE A 48 3.42 -6.43 -4.93
C ILE A 48 4.92 -6.09 -4.87
N THR A 49 5.70 -6.80 -4.06
CA THR A 49 7.14 -6.56 -3.95
C THR A 49 7.86 -6.85 -5.27
N LEU A 50 7.48 -7.92 -5.98
CA LEU A 50 7.95 -8.21 -7.33
C LEU A 50 7.48 -7.13 -8.33
N MET A 51 6.20 -6.76 -8.28
CA MET A 51 5.63 -5.73 -9.15
C MET A 51 6.37 -4.40 -9.00
N ILE A 52 6.67 -3.96 -7.77
CA ILE A 52 7.51 -2.76 -7.53
C ILE A 52 8.85 -2.88 -8.25
N GLY A 53 9.50 -4.05 -8.19
CA GLY A 53 10.77 -4.29 -8.89
C GLY A 53 10.63 -4.20 -10.41
N LEU A 54 9.53 -4.71 -10.96
CA LEU A 54 9.23 -4.69 -12.39
C LEU A 54 8.95 -3.27 -12.91
N VAL A 55 8.04 -2.54 -12.26
CA VAL A 55 7.68 -1.17 -12.64
C VAL A 55 8.82 -0.16 -12.43
N SER A 56 9.81 -0.50 -11.59
CA SER A 56 11.00 0.34 -11.40
C SER A 56 11.98 0.25 -12.56
N LEU A 57 11.89 -0.80 -13.39
CA LEU A 57 12.76 -0.99 -14.55
C LEU A 57 12.17 -0.39 -15.81
N ASP A 58 10.86 -0.61 -16.02
CA ASP A 58 10.16 -0.15 -17.21
C ASP A 58 8.68 0.15 -16.89
N ALA A 59 8.12 1.12 -17.60
CA ALA A 59 6.71 1.50 -17.51
C ALA A 59 5.87 0.77 -18.59
N SER A 60 5.81 -0.57 -18.52
CA SER A 60 5.00 -1.36 -19.46
C SER A 60 3.48 -1.17 -19.23
N PRO A 61 2.68 -1.04 -20.31
CA PRO A 61 1.21 -1.07 -20.24
C PRO A 61 0.64 -2.34 -19.61
N ALA A 62 1.38 -3.46 -19.60
CA ALA A 62 0.95 -4.72 -18.99
C ALA A 62 0.68 -4.62 -17.49
N TYR A 63 1.22 -3.59 -16.82
CA TYR A 63 1.04 -3.35 -15.40
C TYR A 63 -0.21 -2.53 -15.05
N LYS A 64 -0.97 -2.01 -16.02
CA LYS A 64 -2.12 -1.10 -15.78
C LYS A 64 -3.13 -1.67 -14.78
N GLU A 65 -3.41 -2.96 -14.88
CA GLU A 65 -4.35 -3.66 -13.98
C GLU A 65 -3.80 -3.86 -12.54
N ALA A 66 -2.52 -3.56 -12.28
CA ALA A 66 -1.97 -3.58 -10.93
C ALA A 66 -2.60 -2.48 -10.06
N VAL A 67 -2.94 -1.31 -10.62
CA VAL A 67 -3.50 -0.16 -9.89
C VAL A 67 -4.87 -0.47 -9.27
N PRO A 68 -5.91 -0.85 -10.03
CA PRO A 68 -7.23 -1.15 -9.45
C PRO A 68 -7.17 -2.34 -8.49
N ASN A 69 -6.33 -3.35 -8.77
CA ASN A 69 -6.14 -4.50 -7.88
C ASN A 69 -5.49 -4.12 -6.55
N THR A 70 -4.45 -3.27 -6.58
CA THR A 70 -3.75 -2.77 -5.39
C THR A 70 -4.66 -1.90 -4.54
N ILE A 71 -5.47 -1.02 -5.15
CA ILE A 71 -6.41 -0.15 -4.43
C ILE A 71 -7.53 -0.98 -3.80
N ARG A 72 -8.04 -1.99 -4.49
CA ARG A 72 -9.03 -2.92 -3.92
C ARG A 72 -8.47 -3.69 -2.73
N LEU A 73 -7.24 -4.17 -2.83
CA LEU A 73 -6.54 -4.85 -1.73
C LEU A 73 -6.33 -3.89 -0.54
N LEU A 74 -5.81 -2.68 -0.79
CA LEU A 74 -5.62 -1.67 0.24
C LEU A 74 -6.94 -1.34 0.95
N TYR A 75 -8.00 -1.14 0.18
CA TYR A 75 -9.35 -0.90 0.71
C TYR A 75 -9.80 -2.04 1.64
N LYS A 76 -9.58 -3.30 1.24
CA LYS A 76 -9.87 -4.48 2.07
C LYS A 76 -9.09 -4.46 3.38
N LEU A 77 -7.81 -4.08 3.36
CA LEU A 77 -6.93 -4.05 4.55
C LEU A 77 -7.30 -2.95 5.54
N VAL A 78 -7.75 -1.77 5.07
CA VAL A 78 -8.08 -0.61 5.92
C VAL A 78 -9.56 -0.56 6.33
N SER A 79 -10.39 -1.48 5.83
CA SER A 79 -11.81 -1.58 6.18
C SER A 79 -11.99 -2.22 7.56
N LYS A 80 -12.70 -1.53 8.47
CA LYS A 80 -12.96 -2.01 9.84
C LYS A 80 -13.86 -3.26 9.91
N ASN A 81 -14.66 -3.52 8.88
CA ASN A 81 -15.59 -4.66 8.82
C ASN A 81 -14.96 -5.92 8.19
N SER A 82 -13.64 -5.93 8.08
CA SER A 82 -12.85 -7.06 7.60
C SER A 82 -12.75 -8.14 8.69
N SER A 83 -13.88 -8.72 9.08
CA SER A 83 -13.97 -9.86 9.99
C SER A 83 -14.24 -11.11 9.16
N GLY A 84 -13.19 -11.89 8.91
CA GLY A 84 -13.25 -13.12 8.12
C GLY A 84 -12.00 -13.97 8.33
N SER A 85 -12.09 -15.25 8.00
CA SER A 85 -10.96 -16.21 8.04
C SER A 85 -9.74 -15.71 7.25
N ASP A 86 -9.97 -14.93 6.19
CA ASP A 86 -8.93 -14.30 5.35
C ASP A 86 -7.89 -13.48 6.14
N PHE A 87 -8.28 -12.91 7.28
CA PHE A 87 -7.43 -12.02 8.09
C PHE A 87 -6.73 -12.77 9.23
N ALA A 88 -7.10 -14.03 9.47
CA ALA A 88 -6.53 -14.84 10.53
C ALA A 88 -5.02 -15.03 10.31
N GLY A 89 -4.20 -14.69 11.32
CA GLY A 89 -2.74 -14.77 11.25
C GLY A 89 -2.04 -13.58 10.58
N TYR A 90 -2.78 -12.59 10.05
CA TYR A 90 -2.20 -11.37 9.46
C TYR A 90 -2.36 -10.12 10.31
N TYR A 91 -2.93 -10.24 11.50
CA TYR A 91 -2.99 -9.14 12.46
C TYR A 91 -1.62 -8.93 13.11
N TYR A 92 -1.15 -7.69 13.06
CA TYR A 92 -0.09 -7.19 13.90
C TYR A 92 -0.73 -6.31 14.98
N PHE A 93 -0.91 -6.87 16.18
CA PHE A 93 -1.77 -6.31 17.22
C PHE A 93 -3.21 -6.10 16.70
N ASN A 94 -3.63 -4.85 16.48
CA ASN A 94 -4.96 -4.51 15.96
C ASN A 94 -4.89 -3.88 14.55
N THR A 95 -3.79 -4.10 13.83
CA THR A 95 -3.56 -3.56 12.49
C THR A 95 -3.36 -4.73 11.53
N ILE A 96 -4.19 -4.80 10.47
CA ILE A 96 -4.14 -5.88 9.50
C ILE A 96 -2.97 -5.66 8.54
N SER A 97 -2.02 -6.60 8.51
CA SER A 97 -0.91 -6.67 7.55
C SER A 97 -0.26 -5.31 7.24
N PRO A 98 0.32 -4.62 8.25
CA PRO A 98 0.83 -3.25 8.12
C PRO A 98 1.83 -3.11 6.96
N TRP A 99 2.73 -4.08 6.80
CA TRP A 99 3.72 -4.08 5.72
C TRP A 99 3.10 -4.22 4.33
N LEU A 100 1.99 -4.94 4.20
CA LEU A 100 1.27 -5.03 2.93
C LEU A 100 0.62 -3.70 2.57
N GLN A 101 0.03 -3.00 3.55
CA GLN A 101 -0.51 -1.66 3.34
C GLN A 101 0.57 -0.68 2.85
N ILE A 102 1.75 -0.68 3.51
CA ILE A 102 2.91 0.13 3.09
C ILE A 102 3.32 -0.22 1.66
N LYS A 103 3.43 -1.51 1.33
CA LYS A 103 3.81 -1.94 -0.02
C LYS A 103 2.77 -1.56 -1.09
N CYS A 104 1.48 -1.63 -0.78
CA CYS A 104 0.43 -1.15 -1.67
C CYS A 104 0.60 0.35 -1.96
N LEU A 105 0.74 1.17 -0.90
CA LEU A 105 0.92 2.62 -1.02
C LEU A 105 2.17 2.98 -1.82
N ARG A 106 3.28 2.25 -1.60
CA ARG A 106 4.53 2.41 -2.34
C ARG A 106 4.39 2.06 -3.82
N LEU A 107 3.70 0.97 -4.15
CA LEU A 107 3.48 0.57 -5.54
C LEU A 107 2.69 1.62 -6.32
N LEU A 108 1.68 2.24 -5.68
CA LEU A 108 0.87 3.27 -6.32
C LEU A 108 1.68 4.52 -6.73
N GLN A 109 2.80 4.81 -6.07
CA GLN A 109 3.71 5.91 -6.46
C GLN A 109 4.47 5.67 -7.77
N TYR A 110 4.32 4.50 -8.41
CA TYR A 110 4.90 4.22 -9.74
C TYR A 110 3.92 4.49 -10.88
N PHE A 111 2.68 4.85 -10.56
CA PHE A 111 1.63 5.07 -11.54
C PHE A 111 1.08 6.50 -11.43
N PRO A 112 0.48 7.02 -12.51
CA PRO A 112 -0.32 8.24 -12.43
C PRO A 112 -1.49 8.08 -11.47
N ALA A 113 -1.97 9.20 -10.93
CA ALA A 113 -3.16 9.22 -10.08
C ALA A 113 -4.36 8.55 -10.79
N PRO A 114 -5.08 7.61 -10.13
CA PRO A 114 -6.22 6.95 -10.73
C PRO A 114 -7.39 7.93 -10.89
N THR A 115 -8.32 7.60 -11.79
CA THR A 115 -9.55 8.36 -12.04
C THR A 115 -10.80 7.54 -11.71
N GLY A 116 -11.97 8.16 -11.80
CA GLY A 116 -13.26 7.48 -11.63
C GLY A 116 -13.47 6.81 -10.27
N ASP A 117 -14.09 5.63 -10.27
CA ASP A 117 -14.43 4.91 -9.04
C ASP A 117 -13.20 4.33 -8.31
N THR A 118 -12.13 4.03 -9.06
CA THR A 118 -10.84 3.63 -8.49
C THR A 118 -10.26 4.75 -7.64
N LYS A 119 -10.36 6.01 -8.09
CA LYS A 119 -9.96 7.17 -7.29
C LYS A 119 -10.77 7.32 -6.02
N LYS A 120 -12.11 7.23 -6.10
CA LYS A 120 -12.99 7.33 -4.93
C LYS A 120 -12.62 6.32 -3.84
N ARG A 121 -12.36 5.06 -4.26
CA ARG A 121 -11.94 3.98 -3.36
C ARG A 121 -10.57 4.23 -2.73
N LEU A 122 -9.64 4.80 -3.49
CA LEU A 122 -8.35 5.24 -2.96
C LEU A 122 -8.55 6.35 -1.93
N ASP A 123 -9.31 7.40 -2.25
CA ASP A 123 -9.58 8.52 -1.34
C ASP A 123 -10.19 8.04 -0.02
N GLU A 124 -11.16 7.11 -0.06
CA GLU A 124 -11.71 6.47 1.13
C GLU A 124 -10.64 5.75 1.96
N SER A 125 -9.71 5.06 1.29
CA SER A 125 -8.63 4.33 1.95
C SER A 125 -7.66 5.29 2.65
N LEU A 126 -7.25 6.36 1.97
CA LEU A 126 -6.35 7.39 2.52
C LEU A 126 -6.98 8.09 3.73
N VAL A 127 -8.26 8.49 3.64
CA VAL A 127 -8.99 9.11 4.76
C VAL A 127 -9.04 8.17 5.97
N ARG A 128 -9.23 6.86 5.77
CA ARG A 128 -9.26 5.89 6.86
C ARG A 128 -7.91 5.76 7.56
N ILE A 129 -6.81 5.71 6.80
CA ILE A 129 -5.45 5.67 7.35
C ILE A 129 -5.16 6.94 8.16
N LEU A 130 -5.44 8.12 7.61
CA LEU A 130 -5.22 9.40 8.31
C LEU A 130 -6.05 9.50 9.60
N LYS A 131 -7.29 8.97 9.59
CA LYS A 131 -8.17 8.93 10.78
C LYS A 131 -7.74 7.87 11.81
N GLN A 132 -7.01 6.82 11.41
CA GLN A 132 -6.58 5.76 12.32
C GLN A 132 -5.63 6.30 13.41
N GLU A 133 -4.66 7.15 13.03
CA GLU A 133 -3.74 7.79 13.99
C GLU A 133 -4.45 8.82 14.90
N THR A 134 -5.46 9.50 14.35
CA THR A 134 -6.26 10.49 15.11
C THR A 134 -7.01 9.82 16.27
N ASN A 135 -7.49 8.60 16.05
CA ASN A 135 -8.19 7.81 17.05
C ASN A 135 -7.19 6.94 17.82
N ARG A 136 -6.26 7.57 18.55
CA ARG A 136 -5.35 6.87 19.46
C ARG A 136 -6.17 5.95 20.35
N VAL A 137 -5.96 4.65 20.20
CA VAL A 137 -6.63 3.63 21.00
C VAL A 137 -6.34 3.92 22.47
N LYS A 138 -7.32 4.52 23.16
CA LYS A 138 -7.36 4.55 24.62
C LYS A 138 -7.69 3.13 25.07
N LYS A 139 -6.84 2.63 25.98
CA LYS A 139 -7.07 1.53 26.92
C LYS A 139 -7.23 0.13 26.31
N GLY A 140 -6.12 -0.60 26.33
CA GLY A 140 -6.07 -2.06 26.26
C GLY A 140 -4.87 -2.58 27.05
N SER A 141 -4.90 -3.86 27.40
CA SER A 141 -3.93 -4.65 28.17
C SER A 141 -2.57 -4.86 27.46
N MET A 142 -2.13 -3.94 26.62
CA MET A 142 -0.82 -4.01 25.96
C MET A 142 0.27 -3.44 26.87
N SER A 143 1.40 -4.15 26.96
CA SER A 143 2.61 -3.65 27.61
C SER A 143 3.13 -2.38 26.92
N SER A 144 4.00 -1.64 27.62
CA SER A 144 4.61 -0.41 27.09
C SER A 144 5.42 -0.67 25.79
N SER A 145 6.13 -1.80 25.70
CA SER A 145 6.88 -2.18 24.50
C SER A 145 5.97 -2.53 23.33
N GLN A 146 4.89 -3.29 23.56
CA GLN A 146 3.91 -3.62 22.53
C GLN A 146 3.20 -2.37 21.99
N LYS A 147 2.90 -1.39 22.85
CA LYS A 147 2.34 -0.10 22.42
C LYS A 147 3.29 0.62 21.46
N LYS A 148 4.58 0.73 21.79
CA LYS A 148 5.59 1.33 20.91
C LYS A 148 5.67 0.61 19.56
N ASN A 149 5.71 -0.71 19.58
CA ASN A 149 5.79 -1.51 18.35
C ASN A 149 4.57 -1.33 17.44
N LYS A 150 3.37 -1.32 18.01
CA LYS A 150 2.14 -1.02 17.27
C LYS A 150 2.18 0.38 16.67
N THR A 151 2.53 1.37 17.49
CA THR A 151 2.64 2.77 17.07
C THR A 151 3.63 2.92 15.91
N ASN A 152 4.80 2.29 15.98
CA ASN A 152 5.78 2.32 14.89
C ASN A 152 5.24 1.72 13.59
N ALA A 153 4.51 0.60 13.68
CA ALA A 153 3.89 -0.01 12.50
C ALA A 153 2.81 0.90 11.88
N ASP A 154 1.94 1.49 12.71
CA ASP A 154 0.91 2.43 12.25
C ASP A 154 1.52 3.70 11.64
N HIS A 155 2.60 4.22 12.24
CA HIS A 155 3.35 5.37 11.70
C HIS A 155 4.00 5.05 10.36
N GLY A 156 4.52 3.83 10.18
CA GLY A 156 5.03 3.39 8.87
C GLY A 156 3.96 3.46 7.77
N ILE A 157 2.73 3.04 8.07
CA ILE A 157 1.59 3.16 7.13
C ILE A 157 1.25 4.63 6.88
N LEU A 158 1.19 5.43 7.95
CA LEU A 158 0.85 6.85 7.88
C LEU A 158 1.82 7.63 6.99
N PHE A 159 3.13 7.47 7.21
CA PHE A 159 4.14 8.19 6.44
C PHE A 159 4.15 7.77 4.96
N GLU A 160 3.96 6.48 4.67
CA GLU A 160 3.84 6.05 3.28
C GLU A 160 2.57 6.59 2.60
N CYS A 161 1.47 6.72 3.35
CA CYS A 161 0.23 7.34 2.88
C CYS A 161 0.46 8.83 2.58
N MET A 162 1.18 9.54 3.44
CA MET A 162 1.55 10.94 3.25
C MET A 162 2.43 11.11 2.00
N ASN A 163 3.41 10.23 1.80
CA ASN A 163 4.28 10.25 0.63
C ASN A 163 3.47 10.08 -0.66
N LEU A 164 2.49 9.17 -0.68
CA LEU A 164 1.62 8.97 -1.85
C LEU A 164 0.77 10.22 -2.16
N ILE A 165 0.21 10.87 -1.13
CA ILE A 165 -0.59 12.09 -1.28
C ILE A 165 0.28 13.22 -1.86
N ILE A 166 1.48 13.42 -1.31
CA ILE A 166 2.43 14.44 -1.80
C ILE A 166 2.82 14.15 -3.25
N TYR A 167 3.12 12.89 -3.57
CA TYR A 167 3.49 12.47 -4.92
C TYR A 167 2.41 12.80 -5.95
N TYR A 168 1.15 12.47 -5.68
CA TYR A 168 0.06 12.78 -6.61
C TYR A 168 -0.28 14.27 -6.68
N GLU A 169 -0.08 15.02 -5.59
CA GLU A 169 -0.23 16.48 -5.62
C GLU A 169 0.83 17.14 -6.52
N GLN A 170 2.07 16.68 -6.45
CA GLN A 170 3.16 17.16 -7.29
C GLN A 170 2.89 16.91 -8.77
N GLN A 171 2.31 15.75 -9.12
CA GLN A 171 1.88 15.47 -10.49
C GLN A 171 0.76 16.42 -10.93
N ASN A 172 -0.25 16.65 -10.08
CA ASN A 172 -1.40 17.50 -10.43
C ASN A 172 -1.07 19.00 -10.55
N THR A 173 -0.08 19.49 -9.80
CA THR A 173 0.35 20.91 -9.87
C THR A 173 0.80 21.30 -11.29
N SER A 174 1.21 20.31 -12.09
CA SER A 174 1.59 20.50 -13.49
C SER A 174 0.39 20.71 -14.44
N GLU A 175 -0.83 20.37 -14.03
CA GLU A 175 -2.00 20.23 -14.92
C GLU A 175 -3.25 21.05 -14.49
N SER A 176 -3.40 21.50 -13.23
CA SER A 176 -4.63 22.15 -12.75
C SER A 176 -4.44 23.19 -11.62
N LYS A 177 -5.30 24.24 -11.58
CA LYS A 177 -5.30 25.30 -10.54
C LYS A 177 -5.89 24.87 -9.18
N SER A 178 -6.52 23.70 -9.09
CA SER A 178 -7.21 23.23 -7.87
C SER A 178 -6.72 21.84 -7.47
N SER A 179 -6.19 21.71 -6.24
CA SER A 179 -5.70 20.45 -5.69
C SER A 179 -6.83 19.44 -5.44
N PRO A 180 -6.85 18.27 -6.12
CA PRO A 180 -7.79 17.19 -5.84
C PRO A 180 -7.47 16.45 -4.54
N TYR A 181 -6.30 16.72 -3.92
CA TYR A 181 -5.88 16.14 -2.65
C TYR A 181 -5.94 17.13 -1.47
N ARG A 182 -6.50 18.35 -1.66
CA ARG A 182 -6.55 19.40 -0.64
C ARG A 182 -7.06 18.93 0.72
N VAL A 183 -8.15 18.15 0.73
CA VAL A 183 -8.74 17.61 1.97
C VAL A 183 -7.75 16.69 2.71
N HIS A 184 -6.97 15.90 1.97
CA HIS A 184 -5.95 15.02 2.54
C HIS A 184 -4.75 15.84 3.04
N LEU A 185 -4.31 16.85 2.30
CA LEU A 185 -3.21 17.75 2.70
C LEU A 185 -3.54 18.52 3.99
N ASP A 186 -4.78 19.01 4.13
CA ASP A 186 -5.25 19.67 5.35
C ASP A 186 -5.24 18.71 6.55
N ALA A 187 -5.66 17.46 6.34
CA ALA A 187 -5.62 16.43 7.37
C ALA A 187 -4.18 16.07 7.76
N MET A 188 -3.27 15.97 6.78
CA MET A 188 -1.85 15.73 7.00
C MET A 188 -1.19 16.85 7.80
N THR A 189 -1.45 18.11 7.44
CA THR A 189 -0.90 19.29 8.14
C THR A 189 -1.31 19.29 9.61
N LYS A 190 -2.58 19.00 9.90
CA LYS A 190 -3.09 18.87 11.28
C LYS A 190 -2.42 17.73 12.04
N LEU A 191 -2.13 16.61 11.39
CA LEU A 191 -1.44 15.47 12.00
C LEU A 191 0.04 15.78 12.27
N LEU A 192 0.75 16.37 11.31
CA LEU A 192 2.16 16.73 11.46
C LEU A 192 2.37 17.77 12.57
N GLY A 193 1.47 18.74 12.70
CA GLY A 193 1.48 19.67 13.83
C GLY A 193 1.43 18.96 15.19
N ARG A 194 0.67 17.86 15.29
CA ARG A 194 0.63 17.02 16.50
C ARG A 194 1.86 16.17 16.73
N PHE A 195 2.72 15.94 15.73
CA PHE A 195 3.98 15.21 15.93
C PHE A 195 5.10 16.12 16.43
N ILE A 196 5.08 17.38 15.99
CA ILE A 196 6.08 18.39 16.35
C ILE A 196 5.79 18.97 17.74
N SER A 197 4.52 18.98 18.18
CA SER A 197 4.11 19.55 19.46
C SER A 197 4.34 18.65 20.70
N TRP A 198 5.15 17.59 20.62
CA TRP A 198 5.46 16.67 21.73
C TRP A 198 6.88 16.82 22.23
#